data_AF-A0A836WVM6-F1
#
_entry.id   AF-A0A836WVM6-F1
#
_cell.length_a   1.000
_cell.length_b   1.000
_cell.length_c   1.000
_cell.angle_alpha   90.00
_cell.angle_beta   90.00
_cell.angle_gamma   90.00
#
_symmetry.space_group_name_H-M   'P 1'
#
loop_
_entity.id
_entity.type
_entity.pdbx_description
1 polymer ?
#
loop_
_entity_poly.entity_id
_entity_poly.type
_entity_poly.pdbx_seq_one_letter_code
_entity_poly.pdbx_strand_id
1 'polypeptide(L)' 'SPIETKEYPSPATRPHYSVLNKAKIKQMFSLTISYWKDSVEECLTSLHKKT' A
#
# COMPACT_ATOMS: atom_id res chain seq x y z
N SER A 1 -7.75 -1.33 -18.81
CA SER A 1 -6.39 -1.14 -19.36
C SER A 1 -5.65 -0.10 -18.54
N PRO A 2 -4.31 -0.21 -18.37
CA PRO A 2 -3.52 0.82 -17.70
C PRO A 2 -3.53 2.14 -18.49
N ILE A 3 -3.41 3.27 -17.78
CA ILE A 3 -3.31 4.63 -18.35
C ILE A 3 -2.13 5.37 -17.71
N GLU A 4 -1.59 6.36 -18.41
CA GLU A 4 -0.53 7.25 -17.93
C GLU A 4 -1.07 8.38 -17.04
N THR A 5 -0.25 8.91 -16.14
CA THR A 5 -0.65 10.04 -15.27
C THR A 5 -1.05 11.29 -16.04
N LYS A 6 -0.49 11.52 -17.23
CA LYS A 6 -0.85 12.67 -18.09
C LYS A 6 -2.27 12.60 -18.64
N GLU A 7 -2.83 11.39 -18.72
CA GLU A 7 -4.19 11.17 -19.21
C GLU A 7 -5.25 11.53 -18.15
N TYR A 8 -4.84 11.63 -16.87
CA TYR A 8 -5.71 12.03 -15.77
C TYR A 8 -4.97 12.91 -14.74
N PRO A 9 -4.82 14.22 -15.02
CA PRO A 9 -4.02 15.11 -14.20
C PRO A 9 -4.69 15.46 -12.87
N SER A 10 -3.91 15.51 -11.79
CA SER A 10 -4.32 16.07 -10.50
C SER A 10 -3.59 17.38 -10.21
N PRO A 11 -4.17 18.32 -9.43
CA PRO A 11 -3.50 19.57 -9.07
C PRO A 11 -2.15 19.37 -8.36
N ALA A 12 -2.04 18.31 -7.55
CA ALA A 12 -0.78 17.92 -6.91
C ALA A 12 -0.01 16.93 -7.79
N THR A 13 1.30 17.16 -7.93
CA THR A 13 2.22 16.26 -8.63
C THR A 13 2.44 14.98 -7.83
N ARG A 14 2.26 13.82 -8.46
CA ARG A 14 2.55 12.51 -7.86
C ARG A 14 4.00 12.12 -8.13
N PRO A 15 4.74 11.63 -7.13
CA PRO A 15 6.05 11.04 -7.37
C PRO A 15 5.89 9.74 -8.18
N HIS A 16 6.78 9.51 -9.15
CA HIS A 16 6.76 8.30 -9.97
C HIS A 16 7.00 7.01 -9.16
N TYR A 17 7.77 7.11 -8.07
CA TYR A 17 8.05 6.01 -7.15
C TYR A 17 7.84 6.49 -5.71
N SER A 18 7.00 5.76 -4.97
CA SER A 18 6.69 6.03 -3.56
C SER A 18 6.92 4.82 -2.65
N VAL A 19 7.70 3.83 -3.12
CA VAL A 19 8.04 2.64 -2.32
C VAL A 19 9.05 3.00 -1.24
N LEU A 20 8.71 2.72 0.02
CA LEU A 20 9.55 3.02 1.17
C LEU A 20 10.33 1.79 1.65
N ASN A 21 11.59 2.02 2.03
CA ASN A 21 12.43 1.01 2.68
C ASN A 21 12.02 0.86 4.16
N LYS A 22 11.71 -0.37 4.57
CA LYS A 22 11.22 -0.70 5.91
C LYS A 22 12.28 -1.34 6.82
N ALA A 23 13.55 -1.42 6.39
CA ALA A 23 14.60 -2.12 7.14
C ALA A 23 14.80 -1.56 8.57
N LYS A 24 14.84 -0.23 8.72
CA LYS A 24 15.04 0.44 10.02
C LYS A 24 13.98 0.05 11.06
N ILE A 25 12.71 0.10 10.69
CA ILE A 25 11.61 -0.20 11.62
C ILE A 25 11.52 -1.70 11.94
N LYS A 26 11.81 -2.57 10.95
CA LYS A 26 11.85 -4.02 11.16
C LYS A 26 12.90 -4.40 12.20
N GLN A 27 14.10 -3.83 12.08
CA GLN A 27 15.21 -4.10 13.01
C GLN A 27 14.98 -3.48 14.39
N MET A 28 14.56 -2.21 14.44
CA MET A 28 14.44 -1.47 15.70
C MET A 28 13.35 -2.03 16.61
N PHE A 29 12.26 -2.52 16.03
CA PHE A 29 11.08 -2.97 16.76
C PHE A 29 10.83 -4.49 16.65
N SER A 30 11.76 -5.23 16.02
CA SER A 30 11.61 -6.67 15.76
C SER A 30 10.28 -7.04 15.09
N LEU A 31 9.83 -6.21 14.15
CA LEU A 31 8.53 -6.36 13.49
C LEU A 31 8.62 -7.21 12.23
N THR A 32 7.70 -8.15 12.10
CA THR A 32 7.39 -8.83 10.84
C THR A 32 6.27 -8.07 10.13
N ILE A 33 6.57 -7.50 8.97
CA ILE A 33 5.58 -6.78 8.15
C ILE A 33 5.21 -7.68 6.99
N SER A 34 3.94 -8.12 6.96
CA SER A 34 3.36 -8.99 5.94
C SER A 34 3.43 -8.37 4.54
N TYR A 35 3.24 -9.21 3.52
CA TYR A 35 3.10 -8.71 2.16
C TYR A 35 1.77 -7.97 2.02
N TRP A 36 1.75 -6.89 1.24
CA TRP A 36 0.61 -5.96 1.24
C TRP A 36 -0.69 -6.60 0.77
N LYS A 37 -0.63 -7.62 -0.10
CA LYS A 37 -1.83 -8.32 -0.59
C LYS A 37 -2.53 -9.05 0.54
N ASP A 38 -1.77 -9.74 1.39
CA ASP A 38 -2.30 -10.50 2.53
C ASP A 38 -3.04 -9.56 3.49
N SER A 39 -2.47 -8.39 3.79
CA SER A 39 -3.11 -7.39 4.65
C SER A 39 -4.37 -6.78 4.03
N VAL A 40 -4.41 -6.62 2.71
CA VAL A 40 -5.61 -6.13 1.99
C VAL A 40 -6.71 -7.19 2.01
N GLU A 41 -6.38 -8.46 1.79
CA GLU A 41 -7.32 -9.56 1.86
C GLU A 41 -7.96 -9.66 3.25
N GLU A 42 -7.14 -9.65 4.31
CA GLU A 42 -7.62 -9.66 5.70
C GLU A 42 -8.59 -8.49 5.97
N CYS A 43 -8.22 -7.28 5.53
CA CYS A 43 -9.06 -6.10 5.67
C CYS A 43 -10.42 -6.26 4.97
N LEU A 44 -10.41 -6.71 3.71
CA LEU A 44 -11.64 -6.91 2.93
C LEU A 44 -12.51 -8.02 3.52
N THR A 45 -11.92 -9.13 3.98
CA THR A 45 -12.64 -10.19 4.68
C THR A 45 -13.30 -9.67 5.95
N SER A 46 -12.59 -8.85 6.72
CA SER A 46 -13.12 -8.23 7.94
C SER A 46 -14.30 -7.30 7.64
N LEU A 47 -14.20 -6.46 6.61
CA LEU A 47 -15.27 -5.55 6.18
C LEU A 47 -16.54 -6.28 5.69
N HIS A 48 -16.38 -7.47 5.09
CA HIS A 48 -17.50 -8.24 4.57
C HIS A 48 -18.12 -9.22 5.57
N LYS A 49 -17.54 -9.38 6.77
CA LYS A 49 -18.20 -10.14 7.84
C LYS A 49 -19.42 -9.37 8.32
N LYS A 50 -20.60 -9.76 7.82
CA LYS A 50 -21.89 -9.35 8.39
C LYS A 50 -21.96 -9.85 9.84
N THR A 51 -22.30 -8.94 10.75
CA THR A 51 -22.67 -9.24 12.14
C THR A 51 -23.91 -10.13 12.17
#